data_AF-A0A0W0YQ21-F1
#
_entry.id   AF-A0A0W0YQ21-F1
#
_cell.length_a   1.000
_cell.length_b   1.000
_cell.length_c   1.000
_cell.angle_alpha   90.00
_cell.angle_beta   90.00
_cell.angle_gamma   90.00
#
_symmetry.space_group_name_H-M   'P 1'
#
loop_
_entity.id
_entity.type
_entity.pdbx_description
1 polymer ?
#
loop_
_entity_poly.entity_id
_entity_poly.type
_entity_poly.pdbx_seq_one_letter_code
_entity_poly.pdbx_strand_id
1 'polypeptide(L)'
;MPRDSVNTEQYLVIRNLNNYLKYHNLPLKVNEDGICHALSTLYIQYTLEGKEKEFEKLLSFVAQKIPAESNEFPDAELFILVEKIIALQEGKSTRNKYSQSNSHEQLQVKGQNLESVFQIGLQTNIDNWAEIVRDINLRDNEVMRVSSLQHTIAIARDKEGNYKVYDPNNSNINQKFQNEQEMVQWLSKEAFNFSLVSSGSDKLDMNISVISHQPSPIDRNFPDKNDLLGKYLTPEQKRLDAKLGGGLHFAMKFDDAKAAEYILNDSETNLINLDDNEIRRIALCAVVRDSANALGKLLENLKNEKIDALDAVFYYALSSGSARCIEKFLENPHMSELYADCIEMQYEETLKNVCKGLNEQLIGKVMKDVLDKQGQDVFNPALVSELIEISIEKQNAHAISLLAKRITNFDQIISSNNRLGFLKAAIENNDPVMVRSLITNLKISPDELNCLNMGLSVVNKYNVEIFITLKESGYQFTPEADELIVSKKARSIGILQNLGIALIRFSEFLTNQNKIQVDNDKVQQFAPKEICDVDEKNVKPFSNNGGQKSNKAVIEIDSDDEYANAVKQNVRVFNEFKEKLYSIISPSRSPEITAETNERSFKLTPN
;
A
#
# COMPACT_ATOMS: atom_id res chain seq x y z
N MET A 1 -22.23 20.07 -28.37
CA MET A 1 -21.55 19.53 -27.20
C MET A 1 -20.40 20.47 -26.84
N PRO A 2 -20.29 20.98 -25.61
CA PRO A 2 -19.16 21.83 -25.24
C PRO A 2 -17.87 21.01 -25.27
N ARG A 3 -16.76 21.65 -25.62
CA ARG A 3 -15.46 21.02 -25.90
C ARG A 3 -14.65 20.62 -24.65
N ASP A 4 -15.21 20.66 -23.44
CA ASP A 4 -14.42 20.68 -22.21
C ASP A 4 -14.74 19.60 -21.17
N SER A 5 -15.51 18.54 -21.48
CA SER A 5 -15.71 17.44 -20.53
C SER A 5 -14.58 16.42 -20.63
N VAL A 6 -13.62 16.55 -19.72
CA VAL A 6 -12.51 15.61 -19.56
C VAL A 6 -13.06 14.28 -19.01
N ASN A 7 -12.74 13.16 -19.65
CA ASN A 7 -13.08 11.85 -19.11
C ASN A 7 -12.25 11.60 -17.83
N THR A 8 -12.92 11.49 -16.68
CA THR A 8 -12.31 11.28 -15.36
C THR A 8 -12.55 9.90 -14.76
N GLU A 9 -12.95 8.93 -15.59
CA GLU A 9 -13.17 7.55 -15.17
C GLU A 9 -11.92 6.94 -14.49
N GLN A 10 -12.15 6.14 -13.46
CA GLN A 10 -11.11 5.62 -12.58
C GLN A 10 -9.99 4.87 -13.32
N TYR A 11 -10.27 4.18 -14.44
CA TYR A 11 -9.23 3.48 -15.20
C TYR A 11 -8.18 4.44 -15.77
N LEU A 12 -8.56 5.66 -16.17
CA LEU A 12 -7.63 6.70 -16.63
C LEU A 12 -6.82 7.25 -15.47
N VAL A 13 -7.48 7.50 -14.34
CA VAL A 13 -6.87 7.98 -13.11
C VAL A 13 -5.81 6.99 -12.63
N ILE A 14 -6.15 5.70 -12.49
CA ILE A 14 -5.24 4.61 -12.12
C ILE A 14 -4.03 4.58 -13.06
N ARG A 15 -4.26 4.58 -14.37
CA ARG A 15 -3.19 4.52 -15.37
C ARG A 15 -2.22 5.69 -15.22
N ASN A 16 -2.74 6.91 -15.10
CA ASN A 16 -1.91 8.10 -15.05
C ASN A 16 -1.22 8.30 -13.70
N LEU A 17 -1.87 7.95 -12.59
CA LEU A 17 -1.23 7.89 -11.27
C LEU A 17 -0.09 6.87 -11.25
N ASN A 18 -0.28 5.68 -11.81
CA ASN A 18 0.80 4.69 -11.91
C ASN A 18 1.95 5.16 -12.80
N ASN A 19 1.67 5.93 -13.86
CA ASN A 19 2.72 6.56 -14.67
C ASN A 19 3.48 7.62 -13.87
N TYR A 20 2.78 8.45 -13.08
CA TYR A 20 3.39 9.44 -12.18
C TYR A 20 4.28 8.77 -11.12
N LEU A 21 3.76 7.75 -10.42
CA LEU A 21 4.52 6.98 -9.43
C LEU A 21 5.77 6.34 -10.05
N LYS A 22 5.64 5.76 -11.24
CA LYS A 22 6.77 5.17 -11.98
C LYS A 22 7.79 6.23 -12.42
N TYR A 23 7.33 7.38 -12.90
CA TYR A 23 8.20 8.50 -13.28
C TYR A 23 9.04 8.98 -12.08
N HIS A 24 8.45 9.00 -10.88
CA HIS A 24 9.13 9.34 -9.63
C HIS A 24 9.90 8.18 -8.98
N ASN A 25 9.97 6.99 -9.60
CA ASN A 25 10.56 5.78 -9.03
C ASN A 25 10.01 5.46 -7.62
N LEU A 26 8.71 5.71 -7.38
CA LEU A 26 8.04 5.36 -6.13
C LEU A 26 7.61 3.89 -6.14
N PRO A 27 7.83 3.12 -5.05
CA PRO A 27 7.53 1.69 -4.97
C PRO A 27 6.03 1.39 -4.75
N LEU A 28 5.14 2.29 -5.17
CA LEU A 28 3.70 2.19 -4.94
C LEU A 28 2.97 1.97 -6.25
N LYS A 29 1.84 1.28 -6.18
CA LYS A 29 0.90 1.14 -7.30
C LYS A 29 -0.50 1.33 -6.79
N VAL A 30 -1.28 2.07 -7.57
CA VAL A 30 -2.73 2.17 -7.44
C VAL A 30 -3.32 0.99 -8.23
N ASN A 31 -4.19 0.21 -7.60
CA ASN A 31 -4.92 -0.89 -8.25
C ASN A 31 -6.41 -0.53 -8.38
N GLU A 32 -7.16 -1.41 -9.05
CA GLU A 32 -8.61 -1.28 -9.20
C GLU A 32 -9.34 -1.55 -7.88
N ASP A 33 -8.75 -2.35 -6.99
CA ASP A 33 -9.32 -2.70 -5.71
C ASP A 33 -9.30 -1.50 -4.74
N GLY A 34 -10.46 -0.86 -4.54
CA GLY A 34 -10.65 0.18 -3.54
C GLY A 34 -10.32 1.60 -4.00
N ILE A 35 -9.95 1.82 -5.26
CA ILE A 35 -9.78 3.17 -5.80
C ILE A 35 -11.11 3.93 -5.88
N CYS A 36 -12.22 3.28 -6.24
CA CYS A 36 -13.55 3.89 -6.20
C CYS A 36 -13.87 4.39 -4.79
N HIS A 37 -13.60 3.56 -3.78
CA HIS A 37 -13.76 3.92 -2.38
C HIS A 37 -12.90 5.13 -1.97
N ALA A 38 -11.61 5.13 -2.34
CA ALA A 38 -10.70 6.22 -2.02
C ALA A 38 -11.15 7.55 -2.68
N LEU A 39 -11.49 7.52 -3.97
CA LEU A 39 -11.94 8.70 -4.70
C LEU A 39 -13.27 9.24 -4.17
N SER A 40 -14.25 8.37 -3.89
CA SER A 40 -15.53 8.81 -3.31
C SER A 40 -15.36 9.34 -1.90
N THR A 41 -14.48 8.75 -1.09
CA THR A 41 -14.18 9.25 0.27
C THR A 41 -13.47 10.60 0.23
N LEU A 42 -12.59 10.83 -0.75
CA LEU A 42 -12.00 12.16 -0.98
C LEU A 42 -13.04 13.17 -1.43
N TYR A 43 -13.89 12.81 -2.37
CA TYR A 43 -14.97 13.70 -2.82
C TYR A 43 -15.83 14.16 -1.64
N ILE A 44 -16.17 13.24 -0.71
CA ILE A 44 -16.87 13.58 0.54
C ILE A 44 -16.14 14.69 1.32
N GLN A 45 -14.83 14.55 1.55
CA GLN A 45 -14.04 15.59 2.24
C GLN A 45 -14.11 16.92 1.49
N TYR A 46 -13.83 16.92 0.18
CA TYR A 46 -13.82 18.14 -0.62
C TYR A 46 -15.19 18.83 -0.69
N THR A 47 -16.28 18.06 -0.74
CA THR A 47 -17.65 18.60 -0.64
C THR A 47 -17.89 19.27 0.70
N LEU A 48 -17.56 18.60 1.81
CA LEU A 48 -17.74 19.15 3.16
C LEU A 48 -16.85 20.39 3.42
N GLU A 49 -15.72 20.51 2.73
CA GLU A 49 -14.87 21.70 2.74
C GLU A 49 -15.37 22.83 1.82
N GLY A 50 -16.35 22.57 0.95
CA GLY A 50 -16.80 23.52 -0.08
C GLY A 50 -15.80 23.67 -1.25
N LYS A 51 -14.94 22.68 -1.47
CA LYS A 51 -13.85 22.66 -2.46
C LYS A 51 -14.08 21.68 -3.62
N GLU A 52 -15.33 21.34 -3.94
CA GLU A 52 -15.67 20.40 -5.01
C GLU A 52 -15.01 20.73 -6.36
N LYS A 53 -14.98 22.01 -6.73
CA LYS A 53 -14.33 22.48 -7.97
C LYS A 53 -12.82 22.23 -7.99
N GLU A 54 -12.17 22.26 -6.83
CA GLU A 54 -10.75 21.96 -6.70
C GLU A 54 -10.52 20.46 -6.95
N PHE A 55 -11.35 19.61 -6.36
CA PHE A 55 -11.34 18.17 -6.63
C PHE A 55 -11.55 17.87 -8.12
N GLU A 56 -12.54 18.48 -8.75
CA GLU A 56 -12.83 18.32 -10.18
C GLU A 56 -11.62 18.69 -11.05
N LYS A 57 -10.98 19.82 -10.75
CA LYS A 57 -9.81 20.30 -11.50
C LYS A 57 -8.63 19.35 -11.32
N LEU A 58 -8.34 18.93 -10.09
CA LEU A 58 -7.26 18.00 -9.77
C LEU A 58 -7.47 16.64 -10.44
N LEU A 59 -8.67 16.08 -10.36
CA LEU A 59 -8.98 14.78 -10.95
C LEU A 59 -8.91 14.84 -12.48
N SER A 60 -9.44 15.90 -13.09
CA SER A 60 -9.37 16.14 -14.53
C SER A 60 -7.92 16.27 -15.02
N PHE A 61 -7.07 16.92 -14.22
CA PHE A 61 -5.64 17.04 -14.53
C PHE A 61 -4.94 15.68 -14.48
N VAL A 62 -5.20 14.88 -13.45
CA VAL A 62 -4.67 13.51 -13.34
C VAL A 62 -5.15 12.65 -14.51
N ALA A 63 -6.42 12.76 -14.92
CA ALA A 63 -7.00 11.94 -15.99
C ALA A 63 -6.47 12.28 -17.41
N GLN A 64 -5.99 13.50 -17.65
CA GLN A 64 -5.50 13.97 -18.96
C GLN A 64 -4.04 13.64 -19.30
N LYS A 65 -3.35 12.88 -18.45
CA LYS A 65 -1.90 12.60 -18.48
C LYS A 65 -1.11 13.82 -17.99
N ILE A 66 -0.60 13.72 -16.76
CA ILE A 66 0.25 14.72 -16.11
C ILE A 66 1.49 14.98 -17.00
N PRO A 67 1.63 16.16 -17.62
CA PRO A 67 2.84 16.51 -18.35
C PRO A 67 4.00 16.66 -17.35
N ALA A 68 5.19 16.16 -17.71
CA ALA A 68 6.38 16.24 -16.84
C ALA A 68 6.85 17.70 -16.54
N GLU A 69 6.28 18.69 -17.25
CA GLU A 69 6.63 20.12 -17.15
C GLU A 69 5.39 21.00 -16.96
N SER A 70 4.27 20.47 -16.46
CA SER A 70 3.07 21.29 -16.24
C SER A 70 3.25 22.22 -15.04
N ASN A 71 3.07 23.53 -15.28
CA ASN A 71 3.00 24.54 -14.23
C ASN A 71 1.57 24.74 -13.66
N GLU A 72 0.60 23.92 -14.09
CA GLU A 72 -0.81 24.11 -13.71
C GLU A 72 -1.09 23.79 -12.23
N PHE A 73 -0.35 22.83 -11.67
CA PHE A 73 -0.37 22.46 -10.26
C PHE A 73 1.06 22.27 -9.76
N PRO A 74 1.41 22.81 -8.57
CA PRO A 74 2.65 22.43 -7.90
C PRO A 74 2.69 20.92 -7.67
N ASP A 75 3.83 20.30 -7.90
CA ASP A 75 4.03 18.86 -7.63
C ASP A 75 3.64 18.45 -6.20
N ALA A 76 3.78 19.37 -5.24
CA ALA A 76 3.38 19.15 -3.85
C ALA A 76 1.87 18.90 -3.70
N GLU A 77 1.02 19.62 -4.44
CA GLU A 77 -0.44 19.45 -4.37
C GLU A 77 -0.87 18.11 -4.96
N LEU A 78 -0.26 17.70 -6.08
CA LEU A 78 -0.49 16.38 -6.67
C LEU A 78 0.01 15.27 -5.75
N PHE A 79 1.18 15.45 -5.14
CA PHE A 79 1.73 14.47 -4.21
C PHE A 79 0.80 14.27 -3.00
N ILE A 80 0.27 15.34 -2.41
CA ILE A 80 -0.71 15.27 -1.31
C ILE A 80 -1.96 14.50 -1.73
N LEU A 81 -2.47 14.75 -2.94
CA LEU A 81 -3.63 14.02 -3.46
C LEU A 81 -3.31 12.51 -3.61
N VAL A 82 -2.18 12.17 -4.21
CA VAL A 82 -1.75 10.77 -4.39
C VAL A 82 -1.57 10.08 -3.04
N GLU A 83 -0.95 10.75 -2.07
CA GLU A 83 -0.77 10.23 -0.71
C GLU A 83 -2.12 9.90 -0.07
N LYS A 84 -3.09 10.82 -0.13
CA LYS A 84 -4.43 10.56 0.42
C LYS A 84 -5.15 9.43 -0.32
N ILE A 85 -5.06 9.35 -1.66
CA ILE A 85 -5.65 8.25 -2.43
C ILE A 85 -5.09 6.90 -1.97
N ILE A 86 -3.76 6.82 -1.80
CA ILE A 86 -3.10 5.60 -1.36
C ILE A 86 -3.49 5.26 0.08
N ALA A 87 -3.55 6.25 0.98
CA ALA A 87 -3.95 6.06 2.38
C ALA A 87 -5.44 5.66 2.54
N LEU A 88 -6.30 5.96 1.58
CA LEU A 88 -7.72 5.60 1.65
C LEU A 88 -8.05 4.27 0.99
N GLN A 89 -7.11 3.69 0.23
CA GLN A 89 -7.23 2.32 -0.26
C GLN A 89 -7.03 1.32 0.88
N GLU A 90 -7.72 0.19 0.77
CA GLU A 90 -7.52 -0.95 1.67
C GLU A 90 -6.14 -1.57 1.45
N GLY A 91 -5.41 -1.90 2.52
CA GLY A 91 -4.20 -2.71 2.46
C GLY A 91 -2.96 -2.10 3.12
N LYS A 92 -1.78 -2.30 2.49
CA LYS A 92 -0.47 -2.01 3.08
C LYS A 92 -0.27 -0.55 3.51
N SER A 93 -0.95 0.40 2.86
CA SER A 93 -0.79 1.84 3.06
C SER A 93 -1.30 2.32 4.43
N THR A 94 -2.37 1.73 4.95
CA THR A 94 -2.91 2.04 6.29
C THR A 94 -2.34 1.15 7.37
N ARG A 95 -1.44 0.22 7.01
CA ARG A 95 -0.91 -0.81 7.90
C ARG A 95 -2.03 -1.57 8.63
N ASN A 96 -3.13 -1.81 7.92
CA ASN A 96 -4.33 -2.46 8.44
C ASN A 96 -4.91 -1.81 9.71
N LYS A 97 -4.64 -0.52 9.93
CA LYS A 97 -5.32 0.28 10.97
C LYS A 97 -6.72 0.69 10.54
N TYR A 98 -6.90 0.93 9.24
CA TYR A 98 -8.17 1.33 8.64
C TYR A 98 -8.55 0.38 7.51
N SER A 99 -9.83 0.09 7.39
CA SER A 99 -10.46 -0.64 6.29
C SER A 99 -11.41 0.29 5.52
N GLN A 100 -12.06 -0.18 4.45
CA GLN A 100 -13.04 0.65 3.73
C GLN A 100 -14.20 1.08 4.64
N SER A 101 -14.55 0.31 5.67
CA SER A 101 -15.66 0.66 6.57
C SER A 101 -15.39 1.99 7.29
N ASN A 102 -14.16 2.20 7.77
CA ASN A 102 -13.79 3.33 8.63
C ASN A 102 -12.71 4.28 8.05
N SER A 103 -12.24 4.09 6.82
CA SER A 103 -11.15 4.91 6.28
C SER A 103 -11.44 6.41 6.19
N HIS A 104 -12.72 6.81 6.21
CA HIS A 104 -13.13 8.23 6.26
C HIS A 104 -12.65 8.94 7.53
N GLU A 105 -12.48 8.22 8.65
CA GLU A 105 -11.99 8.76 9.92
C GLU A 105 -10.54 9.30 9.85
N GLN A 106 -9.81 8.96 8.78
CA GLN A 106 -8.48 9.52 8.50
C GLN A 106 -8.52 10.95 7.99
N LEU A 107 -9.69 11.39 7.50
CA LEU A 107 -9.87 12.70 6.92
C LEU A 107 -10.45 13.67 7.94
N GLN A 108 -10.07 14.93 7.79
CA GLN A 108 -10.52 16.00 8.66
C GLN A 108 -11.11 17.14 7.86
N VAL A 109 -12.14 17.77 8.43
CA VAL A 109 -12.71 19.03 7.96
C VAL A 109 -12.76 19.98 9.14
N LYS A 110 -12.14 21.16 9.00
CA LYS A 110 -12.02 22.16 10.07
C LYS A 110 -11.42 21.60 11.37
N GLY A 111 -10.48 20.66 11.27
CA GLY A 111 -9.79 20.01 12.39
C GLY A 111 -10.61 18.95 13.12
N GLN A 112 -11.80 18.59 12.63
CA GLN A 112 -12.63 17.50 13.15
C GLN A 112 -12.55 16.32 12.19
N ASN A 113 -12.40 15.11 12.73
CA ASN A 113 -12.45 13.88 11.93
C ASN A 113 -13.84 13.72 11.31
N LEU A 114 -13.90 13.09 10.14
CA LEU A 114 -15.17 12.65 9.58
C LEU A 114 -15.70 11.45 10.35
N GLU A 115 -17.01 11.41 10.56
CA GLU A 115 -17.71 10.32 11.24
C GLU A 115 -18.97 9.90 10.46
N SER A 116 -19.31 8.62 10.54
CA SER A 116 -20.59 8.09 10.07
C SER A 116 -21.68 8.33 11.13
N VAL A 117 -22.57 9.28 10.87
CA VAL A 117 -23.66 9.65 11.80
C VAL A 117 -24.92 8.80 11.63
N PHE A 118 -25.05 8.13 10.49
CA PHE A 118 -26.12 7.17 10.21
C PHE A 118 -25.64 6.13 9.20
N GLN A 119 -26.13 4.90 9.33
CA GLN A 119 -25.79 3.83 8.41
C GLN A 119 -26.94 2.83 8.27
N ILE A 120 -27.18 2.36 7.05
CA ILE A 120 -28.12 1.28 6.76
C ILE A 120 -27.66 0.50 5.53
N GLY A 121 -27.72 -0.83 5.60
CA GLY A 121 -27.36 -1.71 4.50
C GLY A 121 -28.40 -2.81 4.28
N LEU A 122 -29.02 -2.84 3.10
CA LEU A 122 -30.01 -3.86 2.72
C LEU A 122 -30.11 -4.01 1.19
N GLN A 123 -30.93 -4.95 0.74
CA GLN A 123 -31.36 -5.11 -0.63
C GLN A 123 -32.88 -4.91 -0.67
N THR A 124 -33.33 -3.92 -1.44
CA THR A 124 -34.75 -3.64 -1.64
C THR A 124 -34.98 -3.03 -3.01
N ASN A 125 -36.23 -2.74 -3.35
CA ASN A 125 -36.57 -2.17 -4.65
C ASN A 125 -36.28 -0.67 -4.75
N ILE A 126 -36.36 -0.13 -5.97
CA ILE A 126 -36.11 1.28 -6.28
C ILE A 126 -37.00 2.21 -5.45
N ASP A 127 -38.30 1.91 -5.35
CA ASP A 127 -39.27 2.75 -4.65
C ASP A 127 -38.98 2.84 -3.16
N ASN A 128 -38.65 1.70 -2.53
CA ASN A 128 -38.27 1.63 -1.13
C ASN A 128 -36.96 2.37 -0.86
N TRP A 129 -35.98 2.27 -1.77
CA TRP A 129 -34.75 3.05 -1.63
C TRP A 129 -34.97 4.55 -1.78
N ALA A 130 -35.86 4.97 -2.68
CA ALA A 130 -36.23 6.38 -2.80
C ALA A 130 -36.93 6.90 -1.53
N GLU A 131 -37.77 6.07 -0.90
CA GLU A 131 -38.38 6.36 0.41
C GLU A 131 -37.30 6.47 1.51
N ILE A 132 -36.38 5.50 1.61
CA ILE A 132 -35.30 5.51 2.60
C ILE A 132 -34.42 6.76 2.45
N VAL A 133 -34.00 7.12 1.22
CA VAL A 133 -33.18 8.31 0.98
C VAL A 133 -33.92 9.58 1.41
N ARG A 134 -35.22 9.65 1.12
CA ARG A 134 -36.08 10.78 1.52
C ARG A 134 -36.17 10.88 3.04
N ASP A 135 -36.35 9.76 3.73
CA ASP A 135 -36.46 9.71 5.19
C ASP A 135 -35.13 10.04 5.88
N ILE A 136 -33.99 9.63 5.28
CA ILE A 136 -32.66 10.09 5.72
C ILE A 136 -32.57 11.61 5.64
N ASN A 137 -33.18 12.24 4.62
CA ASN A 137 -33.27 13.70 4.46
C ASN A 137 -31.90 14.39 4.51
N LEU A 138 -31.03 14.03 3.56
CA LEU A 138 -29.63 14.49 3.48
C LEU A 138 -29.52 16.02 3.53
N ARG A 139 -28.60 16.54 4.35
CA ARG A 139 -28.36 17.98 4.52
C ARG A 139 -27.12 18.44 3.77
N ASP A 140 -26.99 19.76 3.61
CA ASP A 140 -25.89 20.39 2.86
C ASP A 140 -24.51 20.25 3.55
N ASN A 141 -24.49 19.96 4.85
CA ASN A 141 -23.27 19.69 5.64
C ASN A 141 -23.01 18.18 5.83
N GLU A 142 -23.63 17.35 4.99
CA GLU A 142 -23.52 15.90 5.01
C GLU A 142 -23.33 15.38 3.59
N VAL A 143 -22.69 14.23 3.49
CA VAL A 143 -22.55 13.51 2.23
C VAL A 143 -22.80 12.03 2.49
N MET A 144 -23.61 11.40 1.66
CA MET A 144 -23.77 9.94 1.70
C MET A 144 -22.62 9.29 0.95
N ARG A 145 -21.94 8.36 1.62
CA ARG A 145 -21.19 7.30 0.95
C ARG A 145 -22.18 6.17 0.64
N VAL A 146 -22.32 5.83 -0.63
CA VAL A 146 -23.21 4.73 -1.06
C VAL A 146 -22.36 3.63 -1.68
N SER A 147 -22.49 2.42 -1.16
CA SER A 147 -21.64 1.29 -1.56
C SER A 147 -22.48 0.06 -1.87
N SER A 148 -22.09 -0.66 -2.92
CA SER A 148 -22.46 -2.07 -3.12
C SER A 148 -21.35 -2.98 -2.57
N LEU A 149 -21.41 -4.27 -2.87
CA LEU A 149 -20.30 -5.18 -2.52
C LEU A 149 -18.99 -4.85 -3.27
N GLN A 150 -19.07 -4.24 -4.46
CA GLN A 150 -17.94 -4.09 -5.39
C GLN A 150 -17.65 -2.64 -5.79
N HIS A 151 -18.56 -1.71 -5.50
CA HIS A 151 -18.42 -0.32 -5.94
C HIS A 151 -18.83 0.66 -4.84
N THR A 152 -18.26 1.87 -4.87
CA THR A 152 -18.59 2.95 -3.94
C THR A 152 -18.67 4.27 -4.71
N ILE A 153 -19.65 5.09 -4.34
CA ILE A 153 -19.92 6.42 -4.88
C ILE A 153 -20.18 7.40 -3.73
N ALA A 154 -20.29 8.69 -4.06
CA ALA A 154 -20.69 9.73 -3.13
C ALA A 154 -21.93 10.49 -3.62
N ILE A 155 -22.82 10.86 -2.70
CA ILE A 155 -24.04 11.64 -2.98
C ILE A 155 -24.11 12.82 -2.04
N ALA A 156 -24.21 14.03 -2.58
CA ALA A 156 -24.33 15.28 -1.85
C ALA A 156 -25.58 16.07 -2.27
N ARG A 157 -25.90 17.13 -1.52
CA ARG A 157 -26.90 18.14 -1.92
C ARG A 157 -26.19 19.35 -2.52
N ASP A 158 -26.75 19.93 -3.56
CA ASP A 158 -26.33 21.26 -4.02
C ASP A 158 -27.13 22.38 -3.35
N LYS A 159 -26.72 23.63 -3.62
CA LYS A 159 -27.33 24.83 -3.01
C LYS A 159 -28.80 25.03 -3.40
N GLU A 160 -29.25 24.38 -4.46
CA GLU A 160 -30.63 24.42 -4.96
C GLU A 160 -31.47 23.30 -4.34
N GLY A 161 -30.86 22.41 -3.55
CA GLY A 161 -31.51 21.23 -3.00
C GLY A 161 -31.68 20.11 -4.03
N ASN A 162 -30.84 20.03 -5.06
CA ASN A 162 -30.77 18.86 -5.92
C ASN A 162 -29.75 17.85 -5.38
N TYR A 163 -29.92 16.58 -5.72
CA TYR A 163 -28.90 15.56 -5.47
C TYR A 163 -27.79 15.66 -6.51
N LYS A 164 -26.55 15.58 -6.06
CA LYS A 164 -25.35 15.43 -6.89
C LYS A 164 -24.72 14.08 -6.61
N VAL A 165 -24.46 13.30 -7.64
CA VAL A 165 -23.81 12.00 -7.54
C VAL A 165 -22.45 12.07 -8.20
N TYR A 166 -21.42 11.69 -7.45
CA TYR A 166 -20.09 11.40 -7.96
C TYR A 166 -19.84 9.90 -7.99
N ASP A 167 -19.70 9.38 -9.21
CA ASP A 167 -19.33 7.99 -9.48
C ASP A 167 -17.95 7.94 -10.15
N PRO A 168 -16.93 7.33 -9.52
CA PRO A 168 -15.60 7.17 -10.11
C PRO A 168 -15.58 6.41 -11.46
N ASN A 169 -16.63 5.66 -11.80
CA ASN A 169 -16.78 4.98 -13.10
C ASN A 169 -17.44 5.84 -14.17
N ASN A 170 -17.86 7.07 -13.85
CA ASN A 170 -18.45 7.96 -14.83
C ASN A 170 -17.46 9.03 -15.29
N SER A 171 -17.51 9.35 -16.58
CA SER A 171 -16.72 10.44 -17.16
C SER A 171 -17.13 11.81 -16.60
N ASN A 172 -18.40 11.97 -16.21
CA ASN A 172 -18.92 13.20 -15.63
C ASN A 172 -18.90 13.16 -14.09
N ILE A 173 -18.20 14.11 -13.48
CA ILE A 173 -17.97 14.15 -12.02
C ILE A 173 -19.27 14.44 -11.24
N ASN A 174 -20.22 15.18 -11.81
CA ASN A 174 -21.46 15.54 -11.11
C ASN A 174 -22.68 15.22 -11.97
N GLN A 175 -23.34 14.10 -11.68
CA GLN A 175 -24.68 13.83 -12.18
C GLN A 175 -25.69 14.46 -11.23
N LYS A 176 -26.64 15.24 -11.77
CA LYS A 176 -27.64 15.98 -10.98
C LYS A 176 -29.02 15.37 -11.11
N PHE A 177 -29.74 15.27 -10.01
CA PHE A 177 -31.10 14.73 -9.94
C PHE A 177 -31.98 15.62 -9.06
N GLN A 178 -33.23 15.84 -9.48
CA GLN A 178 -34.15 16.72 -8.76
C GLN A 178 -34.84 16.01 -7.59
N ASN A 179 -34.96 14.68 -7.63
CA ASN A 179 -35.65 13.90 -6.62
C ASN A 179 -35.01 12.52 -6.42
N GLU A 180 -35.40 11.84 -5.33
CA GLU A 180 -34.85 10.54 -4.95
C GLU A 180 -35.16 9.44 -5.97
N GLN A 181 -36.34 9.49 -6.60
CA GLN A 181 -36.78 8.47 -7.55
C GLN A 181 -35.89 8.43 -8.79
N GLU A 182 -35.65 9.59 -9.42
CA GLU A 182 -34.76 9.72 -10.57
C GLU A 182 -33.33 9.29 -10.23
N MET A 183 -32.84 9.69 -9.06
CA MET A 183 -31.52 9.34 -8.59
C MET A 183 -31.38 7.83 -8.40
N VAL A 184 -32.27 7.18 -7.66
CA VAL A 184 -32.19 5.74 -7.38
C VAL A 184 -32.40 4.90 -8.64
N GLN A 185 -33.25 5.34 -9.58
CA GLN A 185 -33.38 4.70 -10.89
C GLN A 185 -32.05 4.76 -11.66
N TRP A 186 -31.37 5.90 -11.64
CA TRP A 186 -30.05 6.04 -12.24
C TRP A 186 -29.00 5.18 -11.54
N LEU A 187 -28.99 5.12 -10.21
CA LEU A 187 -28.10 4.25 -9.43
C LEU A 187 -28.27 2.78 -9.81
N SER A 188 -29.53 2.33 -9.89
CA SER A 188 -29.86 0.96 -10.30
C SER A 188 -29.39 0.66 -11.71
N LYS A 189 -29.55 1.59 -12.65
CA LYS A 189 -29.26 1.31 -14.07
C LYS A 189 -27.79 1.51 -14.45
N GLU A 190 -27.15 2.55 -13.94
CA GLU A 190 -25.87 3.04 -14.44
C GLU A 190 -24.71 2.84 -13.46
N ALA A 191 -24.95 2.90 -12.13
CA ALA A 191 -23.89 2.83 -11.12
C ALA A 191 -23.64 1.41 -10.58
N PHE A 192 -24.72 0.64 -10.35
CA PHE A 192 -24.63 -0.63 -9.62
C PHE A 192 -25.12 -1.85 -10.41
N ASN A 193 -25.61 -1.69 -11.63
CA ASN A 193 -25.99 -2.82 -12.49
C ASN A 193 -25.07 -2.92 -13.71
N PHE A 194 -24.13 -3.87 -13.63
CA PHE A 194 -23.21 -4.20 -14.73
C PHE A 194 -23.78 -5.26 -15.69
N SER A 195 -25.09 -5.54 -15.65
CA SER A 195 -25.74 -6.51 -16.55
C SER A 195 -25.70 -6.05 -18.01
N LEU A 196 -25.18 -6.89 -18.89
CA LEU A 196 -25.23 -6.75 -20.36
C LEU A 196 -26.67 -6.75 -20.93
N VAL A 197 -27.66 -7.10 -20.12
CA VAL A 197 -29.08 -7.07 -20.50
C VAL A 197 -29.71 -5.85 -19.85
N SER A 198 -30.10 -4.88 -20.68
CA SER A 198 -30.54 -3.51 -20.37
C SER A 198 -31.87 -3.38 -19.59
N SER A 199 -32.35 -4.46 -18.98
CA SER A 199 -33.43 -4.41 -18.00
C SER A 199 -32.77 -4.34 -16.62
N GLY A 200 -32.84 -3.16 -16.00
CA GLY A 200 -32.43 -2.95 -14.62
C GLY A 200 -32.91 -4.08 -13.70
N SER A 201 -32.14 -4.41 -12.66
CA SER A 201 -32.70 -5.22 -11.57
C SER A 201 -33.72 -4.37 -10.81
N ASP A 202 -34.92 -4.91 -10.59
CA ASP A 202 -35.92 -4.27 -9.72
C ASP A 202 -35.47 -4.18 -8.26
N LYS A 203 -34.38 -4.89 -7.91
CA LYS A 203 -33.74 -4.89 -6.59
C LYS A 203 -32.34 -4.29 -6.67
N LEU A 204 -31.98 -3.53 -5.66
CA LEU A 204 -30.70 -2.86 -5.52
C LEU A 204 -30.12 -3.13 -4.14
N ASP A 205 -28.88 -3.61 -4.07
CA ASP A 205 -28.13 -3.78 -2.83
C ASP A 205 -27.28 -2.53 -2.56
N MET A 206 -27.62 -1.80 -1.50
CA MET A 206 -26.85 -0.63 -1.09
C MET A 206 -26.61 -0.60 0.42
N ASN A 207 -25.42 -0.13 0.78
CA ASN A 207 -25.10 0.40 2.08
C ASN A 207 -24.94 1.92 1.97
N ILE A 208 -25.75 2.66 2.71
CA ILE A 208 -25.64 4.10 2.85
C ILE A 208 -24.97 4.41 4.18
N SER A 209 -23.89 5.18 4.16
CA SER A 209 -23.29 5.82 5.34
C SER A 209 -23.39 7.33 5.17
N VAL A 210 -24.08 8.01 6.10
CA VAL A 210 -24.15 9.48 6.12
C VAL A 210 -22.93 9.99 6.86
N ILE A 211 -22.04 10.68 6.16
CA ILE A 211 -20.78 11.17 6.69
C ILE A 211 -20.90 12.67 7.00
N SER A 212 -20.45 13.07 8.18
CA SER A 212 -20.34 14.49 8.57
C SER A 212 -19.07 14.72 9.38
N HIS A 213 -18.69 15.99 9.50
CA HIS A 213 -17.65 16.43 10.44
C HIS A 213 -18.25 17.11 11.68
N GLN A 214 -19.57 17.33 11.69
CA GLN A 214 -20.29 17.93 12.80
C GLN A 214 -21.19 16.88 13.43
N PRO A 215 -21.35 16.87 14.77
CA PRO A 215 -22.41 16.09 15.38
C PRO A 215 -23.74 16.54 14.80
N SER A 216 -24.63 15.57 14.55
CA SER A 216 -25.97 15.89 14.03
C SER A 216 -26.63 16.92 14.95
N PRO A 217 -27.31 17.94 14.39
CA PRO A 217 -28.11 18.86 15.19
C PRO A 217 -29.04 18.10 16.14
N ILE A 218 -29.11 18.54 17.41
CA ILE A 218 -29.86 17.87 18.48
C ILE A 218 -31.35 17.68 18.11
N ASP A 219 -31.88 18.48 17.18
CA ASP A 219 -33.27 18.49 16.75
C ASP A 219 -33.57 17.58 15.55
N ARG A 220 -32.57 16.93 14.94
CA ARG A 220 -32.80 16.00 13.84
C ARG A 220 -32.76 14.55 14.32
N ASN A 221 -33.81 13.82 13.97
CA ASN A 221 -33.86 12.36 14.09
C ASN A 221 -33.69 11.73 12.70
N PHE A 222 -32.69 10.87 12.55
CA PHE A 222 -32.65 9.92 11.44
C PHE A 222 -33.80 8.91 11.56
N PRO A 223 -34.20 8.23 10.46
CA PRO A 223 -35.16 7.14 10.56
C PRO A 223 -34.66 6.07 11.53
N ASP A 224 -35.59 5.45 12.27
CA ASP A 224 -35.23 4.37 13.18
C ASP A 224 -34.73 3.17 12.37
N LYS A 225 -33.53 2.70 12.72
CA LYS A 225 -32.85 1.64 11.97
C LYS A 225 -33.61 0.31 12.06
N ASN A 226 -34.16 -0.02 13.23
CA ASN A 226 -34.87 -1.27 13.43
C ASN A 226 -36.21 -1.25 12.69
N ASP A 227 -36.88 -0.11 12.63
CA ASP A 227 -38.10 0.06 11.82
C ASP A 227 -37.81 -0.17 10.33
N LEU A 228 -36.71 0.41 9.81
CA LEU A 228 -36.28 0.18 8.42
C LEU A 228 -35.94 -1.29 8.14
N LEU A 229 -35.18 -1.93 9.04
CA LEU A 229 -34.83 -3.34 8.92
C LEU A 229 -36.08 -4.22 8.99
N GLY A 230 -36.98 -3.98 9.94
CA GLY A 230 -38.24 -4.72 10.07
C GLY A 230 -39.16 -4.56 8.87
N LYS A 231 -39.17 -3.39 8.22
CA LYS A 231 -40.00 -3.12 7.04
C LYS A 231 -39.46 -3.73 5.76
N TYR A 232 -38.14 -3.74 5.55
CA TYR A 232 -37.55 -4.03 4.23
C TYR A 232 -36.61 -5.25 4.17
N LEU A 233 -36.12 -5.76 5.30
CA LEU A 233 -35.21 -6.90 5.32
C LEU A 233 -35.95 -8.20 4.99
N THR A 234 -35.46 -8.95 4.01
CA THR A 234 -36.04 -10.26 3.67
C THR A 234 -35.34 -11.40 4.42
N PRO A 235 -35.98 -12.57 4.61
CA PRO A 235 -35.36 -13.72 5.27
C PRO A 235 -34.02 -14.16 4.65
N GLU A 236 -33.85 -14.05 3.34
CA GLU A 236 -32.59 -14.41 2.66
C GLU A 236 -31.44 -13.49 3.06
N GLN A 237 -31.71 -12.20 3.27
CA GLN A 237 -30.71 -11.21 3.67
C GLN A 237 -30.26 -11.35 5.13
N LYS A 238 -31.00 -12.10 5.94
CA LYS A 238 -30.58 -12.44 7.31
C LYS A 238 -29.44 -13.46 7.32
N ARG A 239 -29.16 -14.13 6.19
CA ARG A 239 -28.06 -15.10 6.03
C ARG A 239 -26.89 -14.47 5.28
N LEU A 240 -25.70 -15.01 5.51
CA LEU A 240 -24.49 -14.58 4.79
C LEU A 240 -24.38 -15.25 3.42
N ASP A 241 -24.87 -14.58 2.38
CA ASP A 241 -24.66 -14.96 0.99
C ASP A 241 -23.66 -14.01 0.31
N ALA A 242 -22.66 -14.58 -0.38
CA ALA A 242 -21.69 -13.80 -1.13
C ALA A 242 -22.27 -13.23 -2.44
N LYS A 243 -23.40 -13.79 -2.92
CA LYS A 243 -24.09 -13.38 -4.15
C LYS A 243 -25.22 -12.38 -3.91
N LEU A 244 -25.73 -12.31 -2.68
CA LEU A 244 -26.73 -11.33 -2.29
C LEU A 244 -26.05 -10.27 -1.41
N GLY A 245 -25.90 -9.06 -1.94
CA GLY A 245 -25.62 -7.89 -1.09
C GLY A 245 -26.82 -7.61 -0.17
N GLY A 246 -26.59 -6.89 0.93
CA GLY A 246 -27.63 -6.55 1.91
C GLY A 246 -27.55 -7.29 3.25
N GLY A 247 -28.26 -6.78 4.25
CA GLY A 247 -28.49 -7.45 5.53
C GLY A 247 -27.22 -7.80 6.29
N LEU A 248 -27.07 -9.08 6.67
CA LEU A 248 -25.97 -9.53 7.54
C LEU A 248 -24.60 -9.30 6.89
N HIS A 249 -24.49 -9.45 5.57
CA HIS A 249 -23.23 -9.21 4.87
C HIS A 249 -22.79 -7.75 4.99
N PHE A 250 -23.70 -6.78 4.79
CA PHE A 250 -23.36 -5.37 4.99
C PHE A 250 -23.13 -5.03 6.47
N ALA A 251 -23.90 -5.62 7.38
CA ALA A 251 -23.68 -5.41 8.80
C ALA A 251 -22.27 -5.82 9.24
N MET A 252 -21.80 -6.99 8.79
CA MET A 252 -20.46 -7.49 9.08
C MET A 252 -19.36 -6.75 8.30
N LYS A 253 -19.60 -6.39 7.03
CA LYS A 253 -18.60 -5.69 6.18
C LYS A 253 -18.34 -4.26 6.63
N PHE A 254 -19.38 -3.56 7.07
CA PHE A 254 -19.32 -2.13 7.38
C PHE A 254 -19.46 -1.84 8.89
N ASP A 255 -19.17 -2.83 9.73
CA ASP A 255 -19.14 -2.71 11.19
C ASP A 255 -20.44 -2.16 11.83
N ASP A 256 -21.60 -2.47 11.25
CA ASP A 256 -22.91 -2.02 11.75
C ASP A 256 -23.42 -2.94 12.85
N ALA A 257 -22.97 -2.70 14.08
CA ALA A 257 -23.38 -3.50 15.23
C ALA A 257 -24.89 -3.50 15.48
N LYS A 258 -25.60 -2.40 15.22
CA LYS A 258 -27.06 -2.35 15.43
C LYS A 258 -27.78 -3.26 14.45
N ALA A 259 -27.38 -3.24 13.17
CA ALA A 259 -27.95 -4.15 12.17
C ALA A 259 -27.55 -5.61 12.45
N ALA A 260 -26.30 -5.87 12.85
CA ALA A 260 -25.85 -7.20 13.23
C ALA A 260 -26.67 -7.75 14.41
N GLU A 261 -26.83 -6.96 15.47
CA GLU A 261 -27.64 -7.31 16.64
C GLU A 261 -29.09 -7.62 16.27
N TYR A 262 -29.73 -6.74 15.48
CA TYR A 262 -31.11 -6.95 15.02
C TYR A 262 -31.27 -8.28 14.29
N ILE A 263 -30.36 -8.60 13.37
CA ILE A 263 -30.44 -9.79 12.52
C ILE A 263 -30.10 -11.06 13.31
N LEU A 264 -29.07 -11.01 14.15
CA LEU A 264 -28.59 -12.18 14.89
C LEU A 264 -29.51 -12.55 16.07
N ASN A 265 -30.27 -11.59 16.60
CA ASN A 265 -31.27 -11.83 17.64
C ASN A 265 -32.62 -12.33 17.10
N ASP A 266 -32.82 -12.35 15.78
CA ASP A 266 -34.06 -12.79 15.19
C ASP A 266 -34.24 -14.31 15.35
N SER A 267 -35.39 -14.71 15.88
CA SER A 267 -35.73 -16.12 16.15
C SER A 267 -35.72 -17.03 14.92
N GLU A 268 -35.88 -16.49 13.71
CA GLU A 268 -35.79 -17.25 12.45
C GLU A 268 -34.34 -17.51 12.02
N THR A 269 -33.40 -16.69 12.50
CA THR A 269 -31.94 -16.83 12.35
C THR A 269 -31.28 -17.20 13.67
N ASN A 270 -31.96 -18.02 14.47
CA ASN A 270 -31.41 -18.52 15.72
C ASN A 270 -30.05 -19.20 15.46
N LEU A 271 -28.98 -18.52 15.88
CA LEU A 271 -27.58 -18.90 15.64
C LEU A 271 -27.25 -20.33 16.10
N ILE A 272 -28.02 -20.86 17.05
CA ILE A 272 -27.95 -22.25 17.53
C ILE A 272 -28.11 -23.26 16.37
N ASN A 273 -28.89 -22.91 15.35
CA ASN A 273 -29.14 -23.78 14.19
C ASN A 273 -28.12 -23.61 13.05
N LEU A 274 -27.25 -22.60 13.10
CA LEU A 274 -26.19 -22.45 12.10
C LEU A 274 -25.13 -23.51 12.30
N ASP A 275 -24.59 -24.03 11.21
CA ASP A 275 -23.43 -24.90 11.29
C ASP A 275 -22.14 -24.10 11.57
N ASP A 276 -21.09 -24.80 12.00
CA ASP A 276 -19.80 -24.17 12.33
C ASP A 276 -19.19 -23.44 11.12
N ASN A 277 -19.46 -23.87 9.89
CA ASN A 277 -18.94 -23.22 8.70
C ASN A 277 -19.65 -21.88 8.44
N GLU A 278 -20.95 -21.81 8.66
CA GLU A 278 -21.73 -20.57 8.58
C GLU A 278 -21.24 -19.56 9.62
N ILE A 279 -21.05 -19.99 10.87
CA ILE A 279 -20.50 -19.16 11.95
C ILE A 279 -19.11 -18.63 11.57
N ARG A 280 -18.21 -19.52 11.09
CA ARG A 280 -16.87 -19.14 10.61
C ARG A 280 -16.92 -18.11 9.50
N ARG A 281 -17.82 -18.28 8.52
CA ARG A 281 -17.95 -17.35 7.38
C ARG A 281 -18.42 -15.97 7.83
N ILE A 282 -19.36 -15.90 8.78
CA ILE A 282 -19.84 -14.62 9.34
C ILE A 282 -18.69 -13.90 10.06
N ALA A 283 -17.99 -14.61 10.95
CA ALA A 283 -16.86 -14.04 11.68
C ALA A 283 -15.72 -13.61 10.75
N LEU A 284 -15.40 -14.43 9.73
CA LEU A 284 -14.36 -14.10 8.74
C LEU A 284 -14.72 -12.84 7.95
N CYS A 285 -16.00 -12.66 7.60
CA CYS A 285 -16.48 -11.44 6.93
C CYS A 285 -16.16 -10.19 7.76
N ALA A 286 -16.37 -10.24 9.07
CA ALA A 286 -16.04 -9.15 9.98
C ALA A 286 -14.52 -8.97 10.15
N VAL A 287 -13.77 -10.05 10.33
CA VAL A 287 -12.31 -10.01 10.56
C VAL A 287 -11.55 -9.42 9.38
N VAL A 288 -11.90 -9.78 8.14
CA VAL A 288 -11.26 -9.25 6.92
C VAL A 288 -11.41 -7.71 6.80
N ARG A 289 -12.36 -7.11 7.53
CA ARG A 289 -12.63 -5.66 7.54
C ARG A 289 -12.37 -5.00 8.89
N ASP A 290 -11.80 -5.74 9.84
CA ASP A 290 -11.63 -5.33 11.24
C ASP A 290 -12.91 -4.74 11.87
N SER A 291 -14.06 -5.33 11.53
CA SER A 291 -15.40 -4.92 11.97
C SER A 291 -15.73 -5.48 13.36
N ALA A 292 -15.02 -4.95 14.36
CA ALA A 292 -15.03 -5.45 15.72
C ALA A 292 -16.38 -5.29 16.43
N ASN A 293 -17.13 -4.23 16.15
CA ASN A 293 -18.41 -4.00 16.81
C ASN A 293 -19.46 -5.01 16.33
N ALA A 294 -19.53 -5.27 15.02
CA ALA A 294 -20.40 -6.30 14.45
C ALA A 294 -19.97 -7.72 14.89
N LEU A 295 -18.67 -8.00 14.93
CA LEU A 295 -18.15 -9.26 15.47
C LEU A 295 -18.54 -9.46 16.95
N GLY A 296 -18.47 -8.40 17.76
CA GLY A 296 -18.90 -8.44 19.16
C GLY A 296 -20.33 -8.94 19.33
N LYS A 297 -21.24 -8.53 18.43
CA LYS A 297 -22.64 -9.00 18.43
C LYS A 297 -22.80 -10.47 18.08
N LEU A 298 -21.91 -11.02 17.24
CA LEU A 298 -21.84 -12.47 17.02
C LEU A 298 -21.37 -13.20 18.28
N LEU A 299 -20.29 -12.73 18.91
CA LEU A 299 -19.72 -13.34 20.12
C LEU A 299 -20.70 -13.32 21.29
N GLU A 300 -21.39 -12.19 21.52
CA GLU A 300 -22.43 -12.04 22.54
C GLU A 300 -23.56 -13.08 22.36
N ASN A 301 -23.95 -13.33 21.11
CA ASN A 301 -25.03 -14.26 20.80
C ASN A 301 -24.63 -15.74 20.90
N LEU A 302 -23.36 -16.08 20.62
CA LEU A 302 -22.88 -17.45 20.76
C LEU A 302 -22.83 -17.91 22.22
N LYS A 303 -22.79 -17.00 23.21
CA LYS A 303 -22.89 -17.32 24.66
C LYS A 303 -22.00 -18.48 25.14
N ASN A 304 -20.81 -18.65 24.55
CA ASN A 304 -19.87 -19.77 24.76
C ASN A 304 -20.24 -21.10 24.08
N GLU A 305 -21.39 -21.21 23.44
CA GLU A 305 -21.72 -22.34 22.56
C GLU A 305 -21.05 -22.14 21.19
N LYS A 306 -20.39 -23.18 20.67
CA LYS A 306 -19.71 -23.17 19.35
C LYS A 306 -18.63 -22.08 19.18
N ILE A 307 -18.08 -21.53 20.26
CA ILE A 307 -17.00 -20.54 20.19
C ILE A 307 -15.72 -21.16 19.61
N ASP A 308 -15.49 -22.45 19.84
CA ASP A 308 -14.41 -23.25 19.25
C ASP A 308 -14.45 -23.30 17.71
N ALA A 309 -15.63 -23.10 17.10
CA ALA A 309 -15.73 -22.93 15.65
C ALA A 309 -14.91 -21.73 15.16
N LEU A 310 -14.66 -20.74 16.01
CA LEU A 310 -13.98 -19.49 15.65
C LEU A 310 -12.46 -19.55 15.81
N ASP A 311 -11.86 -20.63 16.31
CA ASP A 311 -10.41 -20.74 16.53
C ASP A 311 -9.59 -20.40 15.27
N ALA A 312 -9.97 -20.99 14.13
CA ALA A 312 -9.30 -20.73 12.86
C ALA A 312 -9.44 -19.26 12.41
N VAL A 313 -10.57 -18.63 12.72
CA VAL A 313 -10.83 -17.22 12.41
C VAL A 313 -10.00 -16.30 13.32
N PHE A 314 -9.81 -16.69 14.58
CA PHE A 314 -8.92 -15.99 15.51
C PHE A 314 -7.47 -15.99 15.04
N TYR A 315 -6.93 -17.14 14.62
CA TYR A 315 -5.58 -17.21 14.02
C TYR A 315 -5.47 -16.36 12.74
N TYR A 316 -6.52 -16.38 11.92
CA TYR A 316 -6.56 -15.50 10.75
C TYR A 316 -6.52 -14.02 11.14
N ALA A 317 -7.27 -13.60 12.17
CA ALA A 317 -7.28 -12.23 12.68
C ALA A 317 -5.89 -11.75 13.14
N LEU A 318 -5.11 -12.64 13.77
CA LEU A 318 -3.70 -12.36 14.11
C LEU A 318 -2.86 -12.12 12.84
N SER A 319 -3.02 -12.99 11.84
CA SER A 319 -2.26 -12.93 10.59
C SER A 319 -2.65 -11.76 9.67
N SER A 320 -3.91 -11.31 9.73
CA SER A 320 -4.41 -10.19 8.94
C SER A 320 -4.20 -8.84 9.62
N GLY A 321 -3.84 -8.82 10.92
CA GLY A 321 -3.64 -7.60 11.68
C GLY A 321 -4.95 -6.93 12.11
N SER A 322 -6.04 -7.70 12.27
CA SER A 322 -7.36 -7.18 12.66
C SER A 322 -7.40 -6.90 14.16
N ALA A 323 -6.69 -5.84 14.58
CA ALA A 323 -6.41 -5.55 15.97
C ALA A 323 -7.67 -5.34 16.82
N ARG A 324 -8.67 -4.61 16.29
CA ARG A 324 -9.92 -4.36 17.02
C ARG A 324 -10.71 -5.65 17.18
N CYS A 325 -10.74 -6.49 16.16
CA CYS A 325 -11.36 -7.82 16.26
C CYS A 325 -10.64 -8.72 17.27
N ILE A 326 -9.31 -8.69 17.33
CA ILE A 326 -8.55 -9.42 18.36
C ILE A 326 -8.95 -8.94 19.76
N GLU A 327 -8.99 -7.62 20.00
CA GLU A 327 -9.45 -7.08 21.28
C GLU A 327 -10.84 -7.61 21.65
N LYS A 328 -11.76 -7.66 20.68
CA LYS A 328 -13.10 -8.22 20.90
C LYS A 328 -13.12 -9.73 21.15
N PHE A 329 -12.30 -10.51 20.45
CA PHE A 329 -12.17 -11.94 20.74
C PHE A 329 -11.67 -12.16 22.17
N LEU A 330 -10.70 -11.38 22.63
CA LEU A 330 -10.10 -11.52 23.96
C LEU A 330 -11.03 -11.18 25.13
N GLU A 331 -12.22 -10.62 24.88
CA GLU A 331 -13.29 -10.48 25.89
C GLU A 331 -13.96 -11.82 26.22
N ASN A 332 -13.82 -12.83 25.35
CA ASN A 332 -14.35 -14.18 25.56
C ASN A 332 -13.31 -15.09 26.25
N PRO A 333 -13.65 -15.81 27.34
CA PRO A 333 -12.69 -16.63 28.09
C PRO A 333 -11.96 -17.71 27.27
N HIS A 334 -12.64 -18.42 26.37
CA HIS A 334 -12.03 -19.45 25.52
C HIS A 334 -10.99 -18.84 24.58
N MET A 335 -11.31 -17.68 24.00
CA MET A 335 -10.40 -16.96 23.12
C MET A 335 -9.22 -16.34 23.87
N SER A 336 -9.43 -15.88 25.11
CA SER A 336 -8.34 -15.44 25.98
C SER A 336 -7.37 -16.59 26.31
N GLU A 337 -7.90 -17.79 26.57
CA GLU A 337 -7.10 -19.01 26.80
C GLU A 337 -6.34 -19.41 25.54
N LEU A 338 -7.00 -19.44 24.38
CA LEU A 338 -6.36 -19.70 23.08
C LEU A 338 -5.24 -18.70 22.79
N TYR A 339 -5.42 -17.42 23.13
CA TYR A 339 -4.36 -16.43 23.01
C TYR A 339 -3.21 -16.67 23.98
N ALA A 340 -3.50 -17.05 25.23
CA ALA A 340 -2.47 -17.42 26.19
C ALA A 340 -1.63 -18.58 25.66
N ASP A 341 -2.26 -19.61 25.09
CA ASP A 341 -1.58 -20.72 24.42
C ASP A 341 -0.71 -20.27 23.23
N CYS A 342 -1.19 -19.30 22.44
CA CYS A 342 -0.40 -18.69 21.38
C CYS A 342 0.89 -18.05 21.91
N ILE A 343 0.81 -17.35 23.04
CA ILE A 343 1.95 -16.68 23.67
C ILE A 343 2.86 -17.68 24.43
N GLU A 344 2.30 -18.77 24.96
CA GLU A 344 3.03 -19.74 25.77
C GLU A 344 3.72 -20.82 24.94
N MET A 345 3.00 -21.39 23.97
CA MET A 345 3.45 -22.57 23.23
C MET A 345 3.78 -22.28 21.77
N GLN A 346 3.22 -21.22 21.19
CA GLN A 346 3.32 -20.91 19.74
C GLN A 346 3.84 -19.50 19.48
N TYR A 347 4.67 -18.95 20.37
CA TYR A 347 5.06 -17.53 20.33
C TYR A 347 5.77 -17.16 19.03
N GLU A 348 6.59 -18.05 18.47
CA GLU A 348 7.31 -17.79 17.21
C GLU A 348 6.35 -17.60 16.04
N GLU A 349 5.42 -18.54 15.83
CA GLU A 349 4.45 -18.47 14.74
C GLU A 349 3.49 -17.30 14.95
N THR A 350 3.12 -17.02 16.21
CA THR A 350 2.29 -15.87 16.57
C THR A 350 2.97 -14.54 16.21
N LEU A 351 4.25 -14.37 16.57
CA LEU A 351 5.05 -13.19 16.20
C LEU A 351 5.18 -13.05 14.68
N LYS A 352 5.44 -14.15 13.97
CA LYS A 352 5.50 -14.16 12.49
C LYS A 352 4.17 -13.71 11.89
N ASN A 353 3.05 -14.21 12.39
CA ASN A 353 1.72 -13.88 11.88
C ASN A 353 1.35 -12.42 12.12
N VAL A 354 1.58 -11.86 13.31
CA VAL A 354 1.27 -10.43 13.53
C VAL A 354 2.17 -9.50 12.72
N CYS A 355 3.44 -9.87 12.48
CA CYS A 355 4.31 -9.11 11.57
C CYS A 355 3.81 -9.16 10.11
N LYS A 356 3.23 -10.28 9.66
CA LYS A 356 2.57 -10.37 8.35
C LYS A 356 1.34 -9.46 8.26
N GLY A 357 0.62 -9.28 9.38
CA GLY A 357 -0.62 -8.51 9.48
C GLY A 357 -0.46 -6.99 9.48
N LEU A 358 0.76 -6.46 9.49
CA LEU A 358 1.10 -5.03 9.37
C LEU A 358 0.63 -4.10 10.50
N ASN A 359 -0.31 -4.50 11.34
CA ASN A 359 -0.88 -3.64 12.37
C ASN A 359 0.07 -3.46 13.58
N GLU A 360 0.59 -2.24 13.73
CA GLU A 360 1.58 -1.90 14.76
C GLU A 360 1.09 -2.07 16.19
N GLN A 361 -0.19 -1.78 16.45
CA GLN A 361 -0.77 -1.92 17.78
C GLN A 361 -0.80 -3.41 18.18
N LEU A 362 -1.22 -4.27 17.26
CA LEU A 362 -1.26 -5.71 17.48
C LEU A 362 0.15 -6.32 17.61
N ILE A 363 1.09 -5.93 16.74
CA ILE A 363 2.50 -6.35 16.83
C ILE A 363 3.07 -5.94 18.21
N GLY A 364 2.89 -4.68 18.58
CA GLY A 364 3.39 -4.15 19.85
C GLY A 364 2.78 -4.82 21.08
N LYS A 365 1.50 -5.21 21.02
CA LYS A 365 0.82 -5.99 22.07
C LYS A 365 1.40 -7.39 22.18
N VAL A 366 1.40 -8.18 21.09
CA VAL A 366 1.90 -9.56 21.11
C VAL A 366 3.36 -9.61 21.54
N MET A 367 4.21 -8.70 21.03
CA MET A 367 5.61 -8.63 21.45
C MET A 367 5.76 -8.39 22.96
N LYS A 368 4.95 -7.48 23.51
CA LYS A 368 4.96 -7.22 24.95
C LYS A 368 4.55 -8.47 25.72
N ASP A 369 3.46 -9.11 25.31
CA ASP A 369 2.91 -10.27 26.02
C ASP A 369 3.87 -11.48 25.95
N VAL A 370 4.55 -11.70 24.81
CA VAL A 370 5.62 -12.69 24.68
C VAL A 370 6.79 -12.36 25.60
N LEU A 371 7.25 -11.11 25.64
CA LEU A 371 8.34 -10.69 26.53
C LEU A 371 7.98 -10.87 28.01
N ASP A 372 6.77 -10.49 28.39
CA ASP A 372 6.28 -10.58 29.77
C ASP A 372 6.16 -12.06 30.21
N LYS A 373 5.86 -12.98 29.28
CA LYS A 373 5.68 -14.41 29.58
C LYS A 373 6.96 -15.25 29.43
N GLN A 374 7.74 -15.03 28.38
CA GLN A 374 8.88 -15.87 27.98
C GLN A 374 10.25 -15.24 28.28
N GLY A 375 10.30 -13.93 28.50
CA GLY A 375 11.54 -13.18 28.65
C GLY A 375 12.20 -12.81 27.32
N GLN A 376 13.40 -12.22 27.39
CA GLN A 376 14.13 -11.71 26.22
C GLN A 376 14.82 -12.82 25.39
N ASP A 377 15.16 -13.95 26.01
CA ASP A 377 16.01 -14.99 25.40
C ASP A 377 15.34 -15.70 24.22
N VAL A 378 14.02 -15.61 24.09
CA VAL A 378 13.28 -16.16 22.93
C VAL A 378 13.62 -15.44 21.61
N PHE A 379 14.10 -14.20 21.68
CA PHE A 379 14.51 -13.43 20.49
C PHE A 379 15.94 -13.76 20.08
N ASN A 380 16.15 -15.03 19.69
CA ASN A 380 17.43 -15.50 19.18
C ASN A 380 17.69 -15.00 17.74
N PRO A 381 18.94 -15.09 17.23
CA PRO A 381 19.30 -14.58 15.91
C PRO A 381 18.44 -15.13 14.75
N ALA A 382 18.01 -16.39 14.81
CA ALA A 382 17.20 -17.00 13.76
C ALA A 382 15.81 -16.38 13.71
N LEU A 383 15.11 -16.34 14.85
CA LEU A 383 13.78 -15.74 14.94
C LEU A 383 13.80 -14.26 14.56
N VAL A 384 14.77 -13.49 15.08
CA VAL A 384 14.88 -12.05 14.76
C VAL A 384 15.14 -11.84 13.26
N SER A 385 15.96 -12.68 12.65
CA SER A 385 16.21 -12.63 11.19
C SER A 385 14.92 -12.86 10.41
N GLU A 386 14.14 -13.90 10.75
CA GLU A 386 12.86 -14.18 10.08
C GLU A 386 11.85 -13.04 10.24
N LEU A 387 11.76 -12.42 11.42
CA LEU A 387 10.87 -11.28 11.64
C LEU A 387 11.28 -10.05 10.81
N ILE A 388 12.59 -9.83 10.63
CA ILE A 388 13.12 -8.77 9.74
C ILE A 388 12.79 -9.10 8.28
N GLU A 389 12.98 -10.34 7.83
CA GLU A 389 12.67 -10.77 6.47
C GLU A 389 11.18 -10.61 6.13
N ILE A 390 10.29 -11.05 7.02
CA ILE A 390 8.84 -10.83 6.89
C ILE A 390 8.54 -9.34 6.79
N SER A 391 9.18 -8.51 7.63
CA SER A 391 8.99 -7.06 7.60
C SER A 391 9.43 -6.45 6.27
N ILE A 392 10.52 -6.92 5.67
CA ILE A 392 11.01 -6.50 4.34
C ILE A 392 10.05 -6.93 3.24
N GLU A 393 9.61 -8.19 3.25
CA GLU A 393 8.65 -8.73 2.26
C GLU A 393 7.32 -7.96 2.29
N LYS A 394 6.85 -7.64 3.50
CA LYS A 394 5.59 -6.92 3.69
C LYS A 394 5.74 -5.40 3.59
N GLN A 395 6.96 -4.86 3.46
CA GLN A 395 7.28 -3.43 3.45
C GLN A 395 6.82 -2.72 4.74
N ASN A 396 7.03 -3.38 5.88
CA ASN A 396 6.67 -2.91 7.21
C ASN A 396 7.87 -2.35 7.98
N ALA A 397 8.35 -1.17 7.61
CA ALA A 397 9.51 -0.57 8.27
C ALA A 397 9.29 -0.24 9.76
N HIS A 398 8.02 -0.15 10.20
CA HIS A 398 7.68 0.13 11.60
C HIS A 398 7.78 -1.10 12.48
N ALA A 399 7.54 -2.31 11.95
CA ALA A 399 7.84 -3.54 12.66
C ALA A 399 9.32 -3.60 13.08
N ILE A 400 10.25 -3.19 12.21
CA ILE A 400 11.67 -3.08 12.55
C ILE A 400 11.91 -2.14 13.74
N SER A 401 11.30 -0.96 13.73
CA SER A 401 11.42 -0.01 14.83
C SER A 401 10.83 -0.55 16.14
N LEU A 402 9.73 -1.31 16.07
CA LEU A 402 9.14 -1.97 17.24
C LEU A 402 10.03 -3.09 17.78
N LEU A 403 10.59 -3.92 16.91
CA LEU A 403 11.60 -4.94 17.23
C LEU A 403 12.78 -4.30 17.97
N ALA A 404 13.38 -3.27 17.38
CA ALA A 404 14.53 -2.57 17.94
C ALA A 404 14.25 -1.90 19.29
N LYS A 405 13.03 -1.38 19.49
CA LYS A 405 12.63 -0.74 20.75
C LYS A 405 12.44 -1.74 21.90
N ARG A 406 12.09 -2.99 21.60
CA ARG A 406 11.65 -3.98 22.59
C ARG A 406 12.68 -5.07 22.87
N ILE A 407 13.50 -5.40 21.88
CA ILE A 407 14.53 -6.43 21.96
C ILE A 407 15.83 -5.81 22.44
N THR A 408 16.38 -6.33 23.52
CA THR A 408 17.64 -5.83 24.08
C THR A 408 18.81 -6.16 23.15
N ASN A 409 19.71 -5.20 22.91
CA ASN A 409 20.85 -5.34 22.00
C ASN A 409 20.46 -5.80 20.59
N PHE A 410 19.28 -5.38 20.10
CA PHE A 410 18.73 -5.77 18.79
C PHE A 410 19.74 -5.67 17.65
N ASP A 411 20.54 -4.60 17.61
CA ASP A 411 21.59 -4.44 16.61
C ASP A 411 22.61 -5.58 16.68
N GLN A 412 23.06 -5.97 17.87
CA GLN A 412 24.12 -6.94 18.09
C GLN A 412 23.70 -8.40 17.87
N ILE A 413 22.40 -8.71 17.92
CA ILE A 413 21.86 -10.07 17.69
C ILE A 413 22.10 -10.54 16.26
N ILE A 414 22.09 -9.60 15.30
CA ILE A 414 22.23 -9.91 13.88
C ILE A 414 23.66 -9.65 13.43
N SER A 415 24.26 -10.62 12.75
CA SER A 415 25.61 -10.50 12.17
C SER A 415 25.67 -9.46 11.06
N SER A 416 26.83 -8.82 10.87
CA SER A 416 27.02 -7.80 9.83
C SER A 416 26.66 -8.29 8.42
N ASN A 417 26.98 -9.54 8.07
CA ASN A 417 26.58 -10.14 6.79
C ASN A 417 25.05 -10.17 6.61
N ASN A 418 24.31 -10.56 7.65
CA ASN A 418 22.85 -10.58 7.58
C ASN A 418 22.28 -9.16 7.53
N ARG A 419 22.83 -8.19 8.29
CA ARG A 419 22.40 -6.79 8.22
C ARG A 419 22.54 -6.21 6.80
N LEU A 420 23.65 -6.49 6.13
CA LEU A 420 23.88 -6.06 4.74
C LEU A 420 23.01 -6.82 3.74
N GLY A 421 22.72 -8.10 4.00
CA GLY A 421 21.73 -8.88 3.25
C GLY A 421 20.33 -8.28 3.30
N PHE A 422 19.87 -7.89 4.51
CA PHE A 422 18.60 -7.20 4.72
C PHE A 422 18.56 -5.84 4.03
N LEU A 423 19.62 -5.05 4.18
CA LEU A 423 19.75 -3.75 3.53
C LEU A 423 19.69 -3.87 2.00
N LYS A 424 20.41 -4.85 1.43
CA LYS A 424 20.34 -5.17 0.00
C LYS A 424 18.90 -5.50 -0.42
N ALA A 425 18.21 -6.39 0.30
CA ALA A 425 16.83 -6.76 -0.02
C ALA A 425 15.88 -5.54 0.01
N ALA A 426 16.04 -4.64 0.99
CA ALA A 426 15.26 -3.40 1.06
C ALA A 426 15.53 -2.45 -0.13
N ILE A 427 16.78 -2.32 -0.58
CA ILE A 427 17.13 -1.53 -1.77
C ILE A 427 16.52 -2.17 -3.03
N GLU A 428 16.61 -3.49 -3.18
CA GLU A 428 16.05 -4.22 -4.32
C GLU A 428 14.52 -4.15 -4.38
N ASN A 429 13.87 -4.06 -3.22
CA ASN A 429 12.44 -3.77 -3.07
C ASN A 429 12.07 -2.30 -3.31
N ASN A 430 13.06 -1.43 -3.56
CA ASN A 430 12.88 0.00 -3.77
C ASN A 430 12.21 0.72 -2.58
N ASP A 431 12.48 0.29 -1.35
CA ASP A 431 11.82 0.77 -0.13
C ASP A 431 12.73 1.73 0.68
N PRO A 432 12.63 3.05 0.46
CA PRO A 432 13.47 4.04 1.16
C PRO A 432 13.21 4.09 2.68
N VAL A 433 11.98 3.80 3.12
CA VAL A 433 11.63 3.85 4.54
C VAL A 433 12.23 2.64 5.27
N MET A 434 12.16 1.46 4.66
CA MET A 434 12.82 0.26 5.18
C MET A 434 14.34 0.42 5.21
N VAL A 435 14.97 0.95 4.15
CA VAL A 435 16.42 1.24 4.13
C VAL A 435 16.82 2.11 5.31
N ARG A 436 16.12 3.24 5.52
CA ARG A 436 16.38 4.14 6.65
C ARG A 436 16.18 3.44 7.98
N SER A 437 15.11 2.66 8.11
CA SER A 437 14.78 1.92 9.34
C SER A 437 15.86 0.89 9.67
N LEU A 438 16.32 0.11 8.70
CA LEU A 438 17.38 -0.89 8.90
C LEU A 438 18.70 -0.26 9.29
N ILE A 439 19.16 0.78 8.58
CA ILE A 439 20.41 1.48 8.90
C ILE A 439 20.37 2.04 10.33
N THR A 440 19.27 2.71 10.68
CA THR A 440 19.11 3.35 11.99
C THR A 440 19.03 2.31 13.12
N ASN A 441 18.14 1.33 12.98
CA ASN A 441 17.82 0.40 14.06
C ASN A 441 18.83 -0.73 14.23
N LEU A 442 19.51 -1.15 13.15
CA LEU A 442 20.60 -2.13 13.21
C LEU A 442 21.97 -1.47 13.36
N LYS A 443 22.01 -0.13 13.48
CA LYS A 443 23.22 0.69 13.62
C LYS A 443 24.32 0.31 12.62
N ILE A 444 23.95 0.18 11.34
CA ILE A 444 24.88 -0.19 10.28
C ILE A 444 25.90 0.94 10.13
N SER A 445 27.17 0.64 10.40
CA SER A 445 28.25 1.62 10.39
C SER A 445 28.66 2.04 8.96
N PRO A 446 29.32 3.20 8.79
CA PRO A 446 29.88 3.58 7.48
C PRO A 446 30.80 2.52 6.89
N ASP A 447 31.63 1.87 7.69
CA ASP A 447 32.56 0.83 7.22
C ASP A 447 31.81 -0.41 6.71
N GLU A 448 30.76 -0.84 7.41
CA GLU A 448 29.86 -1.91 6.94
C GLU A 448 29.13 -1.51 5.66
N LEU A 449 28.60 -0.28 5.58
CA LEU A 449 27.92 0.21 4.37
C LEU A 449 28.83 0.17 3.14
N ASN A 450 30.10 0.54 3.29
CA ASN A 450 31.08 0.53 2.21
C ASN A 450 31.55 -0.89 1.81
N CYS A 451 31.02 -1.94 2.42
CA CYS A 451 31.13 -3.32 1.93
C CYS A 451 30.08 -3.65 0.85
N LEU A 452 29.09 -2.78 0.62
CA LEU A 452 28.17 -2.90 -0.51
C LEU A 452 28.84 -2.38 -1.79
N ASN A 453 28.71 -3.15 -2.87
CA ASN A 453 29.11 -2.72 -4.21
C ASN A 453 27.84 -2.48 -5.05
N MET A 454 27.67 -1.26 -5.55
CA MET A 454 26.54 -0.84 -6.38
C MET A 454 27.00 -0.12 -7.64
N GLY A 455 26.56 -0.59 -8.81
CA GLY A 455 26.76 0.09 -10.09
C GLY A 455 25.84 1.29 -10.29
N LEU A 456 26.16 2.12 -11.28
CA LEU A 456 25.37 3.28 -11.70
C LEU A 456 23.97 2.87 -12.18
N SER A 457 23.79 1.68 -12.76
CA SER A 457 22.46 1.18 -13.13
C SER A 457 21.53 1.02 -11.94
N VAL A 458 22.03 0.59 -10.78
CA VAL A 458 21.28 0.48 -9.52
C VAL A 458 20.85 1.87 -9.07
N VAL A 459 21.78 2.83 -9.05
CA VAL A 459 21.53 4.24 -8.69
C VAL A 459 20.48 4.86 -9.61
N ASN A 460 20.53 4.56 -10.91
CA ASN A 460 19.53 5.05 -11.85
C ASN A 460 18.15 4.38 -11.66
N LYS A 461 18.12 3.08 -11.37
CA LYS A 461 16.89 2.28 -11.31
C LYS A 461 16.01 2.60 -10.10
N TYR A 462 16.60 2.76 -8.92
CA TYR A 462 15.84 2.85 -7.66
C TYR A 462 15.61 4.29 -7.20
N ASN A 463 14.78 4.46 -6.18
CA ASN A 463 14.38 5.74 -5.61
C ASN A 463 15.61 6.52 -5.10
N VAL A 464 15.66 7.83 -5.39
CA VAL A 464 16.80 8.68 -5.02
C VAL A 464 16.97 8.82 -3.50
N GLU A 465 15.88 8.73 -2.73
CA GLU A 465 15.90 8.84 -1.26
C GLU A 465 16.68 7.70 -0.60
N ILE A 466 16.74 6.52 -1.22
CA ILE A 466 17.58 5.40 -0.78
C ILE A 466 19.05 5.84 -0.78
N PHE A 467 19.49 6.43 -1.88
CA PHE A 467 20.90 6.81 -2.07
C PHE A 467 21.27 8.06 -1.28
N ILE A 468 20.35 8.99 -1.08
CA ILE A 468 20.52 10.11 -0.14
C ILE A 468 20.73 9.55 1.27
N THR A 469 19.88 8.63 1.72
CA THR A 469 19.98 8.01 3.05
C THR A 469 21.32 7.27 3.23
N LEU A 470 21.75 6.50 2.21
CA LEU A 470 23.04 5.81 2.23
C LEU A 470 24.22 6.78 2.32
N LYS A 471 24.19 7.87 1.53
CA LYS A 471 25.24 8.91 1.53
C LYS A 471 25.32 9.63 2.88
N GLU A 472 24.18 10.05 3.42
CA GLU A 472 24.09 10.70 4.74
C GLU A 472 24.58 9.78 5.87
N SER A 473 24.46 8.47 5.67
CA SER A 473 24.94 7.44 6.62
C SER A 473 26.39 7.03 6.40
N GLY A 474 27.11 7.63 5.43
CA GLY A 474 28.54 7.43 5.23
C GLY A 474 28.95 6.47 4.10
N TYR A 475 28.02 6.04 3.23
CA TYR A 475 28.36 5.30 2.01
C TYR A 475 29.09 6.20 1.00
N GLN A 476 30.18 5.72 0.42
CA GLN A 476 30.99 6.44 -0.56
C GLN A 476 30.60 6.05 -2.00
N PHE A 477 29.89 6.95 -2.68
CA PHE A 477 29.58 6.80 -4.11
C PHE A 477 30.76 7.21 -4.98
N THR A 478 30.83 6.67 -6.20
CA THR A 478 31.75 7.20 -7.22
C THR A 478 31.28 8.59 -7.67
N PRO A 479 32.17 9.44 -8.22
CA PRO A 479 31.80 10.77 -8.71
C PRO A 479 30.62 10.76 -9.68
N GLU A 480 30.57 9.78 -10.58
CA GLU A 480 29.50 9.63 -11.58
C GLU A 480 28.16 9.28 -10.93
N ALA A 481 28.16 8.44 -9.90
CA ALA A 481 26.97 8.11 -9.14
C ALA A 481 26.46 9.31 -8.32
N ASP A 482 27.37 10.11 -7.78
CA ASP A 482 27.04 11.34 -7.07
C ASP A 482 26.38 12.39 -7.98
N GLU A 483 26.92 12.61 -9.18
CA GLU A 483 26.30 13.48 -10.20
C GLU A 483 24.90 12.99 -10.60
N LEU A 484 24.73 11.67 -10.72
CA LEU A 484 23.43 11.08 -11.02
C LEU A 484 22.42 11.27 -9.87
N ILE A 485 22.84 11.12 -8.61
CA ILE A 485 21.97 11.37 -7.44
C ILE A 485 21.54 12.85 -7.42
N VAL A 486 22.47 13.78 -7.64
CA VAL A 486 22.18 15.22 -7.68
C VAL A 486 21.22 15.57 -8.82
N SER A 487 21.43 15.03 -10.02
CA SER A 487 20.53 15.26 -11.17
C SER A 487 19.14 14.64 -10.95
N LYS A 488 19.05 13.43 -10.37
CA LYS A 488 17.77 12.82 -9.98
C LYS A 488 17.02 13.63 -8.93
N LYS A 489 17.74 14.27 -8.00
CA LYS A 489 17.16 15.21 -7.01
C LYS A 489 16.65 16.51 -7.68
N ALA A 490 17.36 17.01 -8.68
CA ALA A 490 17.03 18.23 -9.42
C ALA A 490 16.02 18.04 -10.58
N ARG A 491 15.61 16.79 -10.86
CA ARG A 491 14.63 16.35 -11.87
C ARG A 491 14.96 16.61 -13.35
N SER A 492 16.18 17.03 -13.70
CA SER A 492 16.61 17.17 -15.10
C SER A 492 17.53 15.99 -15.51
N ILE A 493 16.95 14.92 -16.05
CA ILE A 493 17.75 13.92 -16.80
C ILE A 493 17.63 14.25 -18.28
N GLY A 494 18.66 14.89 -18.83
CA GLY A 494 18.70 15.25 -20.26
C GLY A 494 18.85 14.03 -21.17
N ILE A 495 18.47 14.18 -22.45
CA ILE A 495 18.57 13.11 -23.49
C ILE A 495 20.00 12.55 -23.60
N LEU A 496 21.03 13.40 -23.48
CA LEU A 496 22.45 13.00 -23.52
C LEU A 496 22.86 12.17 -22.28
N GLN A 497 22.35 12.50 -21.10
CA GLN A 497 22.59 11.73 -19.89
C GLN A 497 21.90 10.36 -19.96
N ASN A 498 20.69 10.27 -20.54
CA ASN A 498 20.02 8.99 -20.79
C ASN A 498 20.81 8.06 -21.72
N LEU A 499 21.46 8.60 -22.75
CA LEU A 499 22.38 7.85 -23.63
C LEU A 499 23.64 7.38 -22.88
N GLY A 500 24.24 8.24 -22.04
CA GLY A 500 25.35 7.86 -21.18
C GLY A 500 24.99 6.74 -20.20
N ILE A 501 23.83 6.83 -19.55
CA ILE A 501 23.36 5.80 -18.62
C ILE A 501 23.02 4.50 -19.36
N ALA A 502 22.50 4.55 -20.58
CA ALA A 502 22.28 3.35 -21.40
C ALA A 502 23.59 2.63 -21.75
N LEU A 503 24.66 3.37 -22.07
CA LEU A 503 25.99 2.82 -22.34
C LEU A 503 26.62 2.22 -21.08
N ILE A 504 26.48 2.88 -19.93
CA ILE A 504 26.99 2.37 -18.65
C ILE A 504 26.22 1.11 -18.22
N ARG A 505 24.90 1.08 -18.39
CA ARG A 505 24.07 -0.13 -18.17
C ARG A 505 24.52 -1.30 -19.03
N PHE A 506 24.91 -1.06 -20.28
CA PHE A 506 25.42 -2.08 -21.18
C PHE A 506 26.79 -2.60 -20.73
N SER A 507 27.69 -1.70 -20.29
CA SER A 507 28.99 -2.07 -19.71
C SER A 507 28.82 -2.88 -18.42
N GLU A 508 27.94 -2.46 -17.51
CA GLU A 508 27.65 -3.14 -16.24
C GLU A 508 26.95 -4.48 -16.43
N PHE A 509 26.17 -4.64 -17.50
CA PHE A 509 25.61 -5.93 -17.90
C PHE A 509 26.73 -6.91 -18.28
N LEU A 510 27.75 -6.46 -19.01
CA LEU A 510 28.90 -7.30 -19.39
C LEU A 510 29.80 -7.65 -18.19
N THR A 511 29.88 -6.78 -17.17
CA THR A 511 30.69 -7.02 -15.96
C THR A 511 29.90 -7.61 -14.78
N ASN A 512 28.60 -7.89 -14.95
CA ASN A 512 27.70 -8.35 -13.90
C ASN A 512 27.60 -7.40 -12.68
N GLN A 513 27.90 -6.11 -12.89
CA GLN A 513 27.79 -5.01 -11.91
C GLN A 513 26.40 -4.37 -11.87
N ASN A 514 25.44 -4.96 -12.59
CA ASN A 514 24.03 -4.56 -12.61
C ASN A 514 23.22 -5.02 -11.38
N LYS A 515 23.88 -5.65 -10.39
CA LYS A 515 23.30 -6.16 -9.15
C LYS A 515 24.07 -5.62 -7.94
N ILE A 516 23.39 -5.54 -6.80
CA ILE A 516 24.02 -5.20 -5.52
C ILE A 516 24.77 -6.43 -5.00
N GLN A 517 26.04 -6.25 -4.65
CA GLN A 517 26.88 -7.31 -4.08
C GLN A 517 27.37 -6.92 -2.69
N VAL A 518 27.47 -7.90 -1.79
CA VAL A 518 28.11 -7.75 -0.47
C VAL A 518 29.51 -8.33 -0.60
N ASP A 519 30.52 -7.54 -0.28
CA ASP A 519 31.92 -7.97 -0.26
C ASP A 519 32.21 -8.73 1.05
N ASN A 520 31.93 -10.03 1.06
CA ASN A 520 32.04 -10.88 2.26
C ASN A 520 33.47 -10.91 2.84
N ASP A 521 34.50 -10.75 1.99
CA ASP A 521 35.90 -10.75 2.42
C ASP A 521 36.24 -9.47 3.20
N LYS A 522 35.66 -8.32 2.81
CA LYS A 522 35.73 -7.09 3.60
C LYS A 522 34.93 -7.18 4.89
N VAL A 523 33.74 -7.78 4.88
CA VAL A 523 32.92 -7.89 6.10
C VAL A 523 33.63 -8.70 7.18
N GLN A 524 34.36 -9.75 6.82
CA GLN A 524 35.16 -10.55 7.77
C GLN A 524 36.29 -9.75 8.45
N GLN A 525 36.75 -8.65 7.86
CA GLN A 525 37.79 -7.79 8.45
C GLN A 525 37.24 -6.91 9.57
N PHE A 526 35.91 -6.72 9.65
CA PHE A 526 35.23 -5.86 10.63
C PHE A 526 34.40 -6.65 11.65
N ALA A 527 34.24 -7.96 11.49
CA ALA A 527 33.59 -8.80 12.49
C ALA A 527 34.47 -8.86 13.76
N PRO A 528 33.93 -8.61 14.97
CA PRO A 528 34.68 -8.86 16.19
C PRO A 528 35.10 -10.34 16.21
N LYS A 529 36.39 -10.59 16.41
CA LYS A 529 36.92 -11.96 16.57
C LYS A 529 36.08 -12.67 17.63
N GLU A 530 35.35 -13.70 17.23
CA GLU A 530 34.78 -14.64 18.18
C GLU A 530 35.92 -15.15 19.07
N ILE A 531 35.79 -14.94 20.38
CA ILE A 531 36.65 -15.60 21.36
C ILE A 531 36.18 -17.04 21.40
N CYS A 532 36.72 -17.87 20.51
CA CYS A 532 36.64 -19.32 20.61
C CYS A 532 37.75 -19.80 21.56
N ASP A 533 37.52 -19.66 22.87
CA ASP A 533 38.16 -20.52 23.86
C ASP A 533 37.24 -21.74 24.07
N VAL A 534 37.40 -22.77 23.25
CA VAL A 534 37.03 -24.14 23.62
C VAL A 534 38.12 -25.08 23.16
N ASP A 535 38.80 -25.66 24.15
CA ASP A 535 39.85 -26.67 24.05
C ASP A 535 39.51 -27.80 23.05
N GLU A 536 40.31 -27.92 21.99
CA GLU A 536 40.40 -29.10 21.14
C GLU A 536 41.01 -30.30 21.91
N LYS A 537 40.28 -30.89 22.84
CA LYS A 537 40.55 -32.27 23.30
C LYS A 537 39.25 -32.98 23.65
N ASN A 538 38.63 -33.60 22.64
CA ASN A 538 38.04 -34.95 22.67
C ASN A 538 36.88 -35.09 21.67
N VAL A 539 37.17 -35.47 20.42
CA VAL A 539 36.21 -36.26 19.61
C VAL A 539 36.98 -37.26 18.77
N LYS A 540 36.70 -38.56 18.97
CA LYS A 540 37.18 -39.67 18.12
C LYS A 540 36.42 -39.69 16.80
N PRO A 541 37.05 -40.04 15.67
CA PRO A 541 36.34 -40.12 14.40
C PRO A 541 35.50 -41.40 14.32
N PHE A 542 34.20 -41.24 14.05
CA PHE A 542 33.35 -42.31 13.55
C PHE A 542 33.61 -42.49 12.05
N SER A 543 34.02 -43.70 11.67
CA SER A 543 34.05 -44.14 10.28
C SER A 543 32.62 -44.37 9.80
N ASN A 544 32.27 -43.84 8.62
CA ASN A 544 31.13 -44.32 7.88
C ASN A 544 31.51 -44.59 6.43
N ASN A 545 31.44 -45.87 6.08
CA ASN A 545 31.55 -46.39 4.72
C ASN A 545 30.30 -46.00 3.93
N GLY A 546 30.50 -45.49 2.72
CA GLY A 546 29.41 -45.22 1.79
C GLY A 546 29.94 -44.79 0.44
N GLY A 547 30.52 -45.73 -0.31
CA GLY A 547 30.98 -45.49 -1.67
C GLY A 547 29.80 -45.35 -2.64
N GLN A 548 29.81 -44.28 -3.43
CA GLN A 548 29.13 -44.23 -4.71
C GLN A 548 30.01 -43.52 -5.75
N LYS A 549 30.28 -44.25 -6.83
CA LYS A 549 31.14 -43.89 -7.95
C LYS A 549 30.51 -42.75 -8.76
N SER A 550 31.29 -41.69 -9.01
CA SER A 550 30.97 -40.69 -10.02
C SER A 550 31.35 -41.21 -11.41
N ASN A 551 30.37 -41.22 -12.34
CA ASN A 551 30.64 -41.37 -13.76
C ASN A 551 31.08 -40.02 -14.31
N LYS A 552 32.37 -39.94 -14.66
CA LYS A 552 32.97 -38.85 -15.44
C LYS A 552 32.57 -39.05 -16.91
N ALA A 553 31.62 -38.25 -17.40
CA ALA A 553 31.48 -38.03 -18.84
C ALA A 553 32.31 -36.78 -19.18
N VAL A 554 33.43 -37.01 -19.88
CA VAL A 554 34.21 -35.96 -20.52
C VAL A 554 33.42 -35.54 -21.76
N ILE A 555 32.88 -34.32 -21.73
CA ILE A 555 32.49 -33.60 -22.93
C ILE A 555 33.50 -32.47 -23.05
N GLU A 556 34.51 -32.65 -23.92
CA GLU A 556 35.26 -31.53 -24.47
C GLU A 556 34.28 -30.71 -25.31
N ILE A 557 33.94 -29.52 -24.84
CA ILE A 557 33.30 -28.49 -25.66
C ILE A 557 34.40 -27.43 -25.88
N ASP A 558 34.91 -27.39 -27.10
CA ASP A 558 35.58 -26.21 -27.66
C ASP A 558 34.58 -25.05 -27.63
N SER A 559 34.57 -24.23 -26.58
CA SER A 559 33.74 -23.01 -26.52
C SER A 559 34.44 -21.76 -25.98
N ASP A 560 35.69 -21.86 -25.52
CA ASP A 560 36.38 -20.72 -24.93
C ASP A 560 36.83 -19.70 -25.99
N ASP A 561 37.15 -20.14 -27.20
CA ASP A 561 37.55 -19.23 -28.28
C ASP A 561 36.38 -18.51 -28.95
N GLU A 562 35.18 -19.12 -29.00
CA GLU A 562 34.02 -18.51 -29.65
C GLU A 562 33.38 -17.42 -28.77
N TYR A 563 33.33 -17.65 -27.46
CA TYR A 563 32.88 -16.63 -26.49
C TYR A 563 33.90 -15.50 -26.35
N ALA A 564 35.20 -15.81 -26.29
CA ALA A 564 36.25 -14.79 -26.25
C ALA A 564 36.30 -13.95 -27.53
N ASN A 565 36.04 -14.56 -28.70
CA ASN A 565 35.96 -13.83 -29.97
C ASN A 565 34.68 -13.00 -30.07
N ALA A 566 33.53 -13.48 -29.58
CA ALA A 566 32.30 -12.69 -29.51
C ALA A 566 32.47 -11.47 -28.57
N VAL A 567 33.15 -11.63 -27.44
CA VAL A 567 33.46 -10.54 -26.51
C VAL A 567 34.44 -9.55 -27.15
N LYS A 568 35.53 -10.01 -27.79
CA LYS A 568 36.48 -9.14 -28.52
C LYS A 568 35.81 -8.38 -29.67
N GLN A 569 34.90 -9.02 -30.39
CA GLN A 569 34.17 -8.41 -31.49
C GLN A 569 33.16 -7.36 -30.99
N ASN A 570 32.48 -7.62 -29.87
CA ASN A 570 31.62 -6.64 -29.21
C ASN A 570 32.40 -5.44 -28.65
N VAL A 571 33.58 -5.67 -28.06
CA VAL A 571 34.49 -4.59 -27.59
C VAL A 571 34.99 -3.73 -28.76
N ARG A 572 35.30 -4.35 -29.91
CA ARG A 572 35.70 -3.63 -31.12
C ARG A 572 34.55 -2.77 -31.68
N VAL A 573 33.35 -3.32 -31.80
CA VAL A 573 32.15 -2.58 -32.25
C VAL A 573 31.83 -1.42 -31.30
N PHE A 574 32.02 -1.61 -29.99
CA PHE A 574 31.86 -0.57 -28.99
C PHE A 574 32.88 0.56 -29.12
N ASN A 575 34.15 0.24 -29.38
CA ASN A 575 35.19 1.24 -29.62
C ASN A 575 34.92 2.03 -30.92
N GLU A 576 34.47 1.38 -31.99
CA GLU A 576 34.08 2.05 -33.24
C GLU A 576 32.86 2.96 -33.05
N PHE A 577 31.90 2.57 -32.21
CA PHE A 577 30.74 3.40 -31.86
C PHE A 577 31.14 4.61 -31.00
N LYS A 578 32.05 4.42 -30.03
CA LYS A 578 32.61 5.49 -29.18
C LYS A 578 33.34 6.54 -30.01
N GLU A 579 34.22 6.12 -30.93
CA GLU A 579 34.95 7.02 -31.83
C GLU A 579 34.01 7.80 -32.77
N LYS A 580 32.97 7.14 -33.31
CA LYS A 580 31.93 7.83 -34.11
C LYS A 580 31.18 8.86 -33.27
N LEU A 581 30.85 8.57 -32.01
CA LEU A 581 30.20 9.51 -31.13
C LEU A 581 31.08 10.74 -30.87
N TYR A 582 32.38 10.54 -30.59
CA TYR A 582 33.33 11.65 -30.40
C TYR A 582 33.50 12.52 -31.64
N SER A 583 33.45 11.92 -32.84
CA SER A 583 33.51 12.68 -34.10
C SER A 583 32.28 13.56 -34.36
N ILE A 584 31.12 13.20 -33.78
CA ILE A 584 29.88 13.98 -33.88
C ILE A 584 29.86 15.12 -32.86
N ILE A 585 30.58 14.98 -31.73
CA ILE A 585 30.50 15.89 -30.58
C ILE A 585 31.62 16.95 -30.58
N SER A 586 32.70 16.79 -31.35
CA SER A 586 33.73 17.83 -31.50
C SER A 586 33.38 18.85 -32.60
N PRO A 587 33.14 20.14 -32.29
CA PRO A 587 32.97 21.15 -33.32
C PRO A 587 34.33 21.46 -33.96
N SER A 588 34.37 21.37 -35.29
CA SER A 588 35.46 21.75 -36.16
C SER A 588 36.05 23.12 -35.78
N ARG A 589 37.34 23.19 -35.43
CA ARG A 589 38.08 24.46 -35.42
C ARG A 589 38.27 24.92 -36.87
N SER A 590 37.66 26.04 -37.24
CA SER A 590 37.94 26.77 -38.49
C SER A 590 39.32 27.46 -38.39
N PRO A 591 40.09 27.57 -39.49
CA PRO A 591 41.40 28.21 -39.48
C PRO A 591 41.31 29.74 -39.51
N GLU A 592 42.26 30.39 -38.83
CA GLU A 592 42.47 31.85 -38.82
C GLU A 592 42.65 32.43 -40.23
N ILE A 593 41.88 33.48 -40.53
CA ILE A 593 42.09 34.36 -41.68
C ILE A 593 42.84 35.60 -41.18
N THR A 594 44.10 35.73 -41.58
CA THR A 594 44.87 36.99 -41.57
C THR A 594 44.55 37.81 -42.82
N ALA A 595 44.14 39.08 -42.67
CA ALA A 595 44.48 40.12 -43.65
C ALA A 595 44.30 41.55 -43.07
N GLU A 596 45.45 42.22 -42.87
CA GLU A 596 45.79 43.61 -43.18
C GLU A 596 44.77 44.77 -43.03
N THR A 597 45.13 45.65 -42.08
CA THR A 597 45.22 47.12 -42.14
C THR A 597 44.55 47.87 -43.29
N ASN A 598 43.69 48.83 -42.93
CA ASN A 598 43.80 50.18 -43.49
C ASN A 598 43.30 51.26 -42.51
N GLU A 599 44.18 52.20 -42.23
CA GLU A 599 43.92 53.45 -41.51
C GLU A 599 42.90 54.31 -42.25
N ARG A 600 41.98 54.95 -41.52
CA ARG A 600 41.71 56.38 -41.70
C ARG A 600 40.97 56.95 -40.49
N SER A 601 41.66 57.89 -39.88
CA SER A 601 41.23 58.83 -38.85
C SER A 601 40.01 59.65 -39.29
N PHE A 602 39.09 59.94 -38.36
CA PHE A 602 38.59 61.31 -38.16
C PHE A 602 37.97 61.49 -36.75
N LYS A 603 38.63 62.39 -36.04
CA LYS A 603 38.38 63.16 -34.81
C LYS A 603 36.96 63.31 -34.21
N LEU A 604 36.95 63.17 -32.87
CA LEU A 604 36.46 64.08 -31.80
C LEU A 604 34.95 64.39 -31.67
N THR A 605 34.32 63.69 -30.70
CA THR A 605 33.60 64.17 -29.47
C THR A 605 32.92 65.55 -29.43
N PRO A 606 31.99 65.81 -28.48
CA PRO A 606 30.92 64.98 -27.90
C PRO A 606 29.57 65.74 -27.76
N ASN A 607 28.48 65.00 -27.60
CA ASN A 607 27.39 65.26 -26.64
C ASN A 607 26.55 63.99 -26.47
#